data_AF-A0A3C0G939-F1
#
_entry.id   AF-A0A3C0G939-F1
#
_cell.length_a   1.000
_cell.length_b   1.000
_cell.length_c   1.000
_cell.angle_alpha   90.00
_cell.angle_beta   90.00
_cell.angle_gamma   90.00
#
_symmetry.space_group_name_H-M   'P 1'
#
loop_
_entity.id
_entity.type
_entity.pdbx_description
1 polymer ?
#
loop_
_entity_poly.entity_id
_entity_poly.type
_entity_poly.pdbx_seq_one_letter_code
_entity_poly.pdbx_strand_id
1 'polypeptide(L)'
;LKHRLQYRYHELWLRVRNRTKFLRMHHFGQALPSIRKRVDEDLQLKGWPKDKVLALIVRLMEETHIRIGNQQYAKRNKTYGLSTLRNKHLKTSKNKLKFEFTGK
;
A
#
# COMPACT_ATOMS: atom_id res chain seq x y z
N LEU A 1 -21.71 -15.27 -1.76
CA LEU A 1 -20.46 -15.48 -0.96
C LEU A 1 -19.50 -16.34 -1.78
N LYS A 2 -18.37 -15.79 -2.25
CA LYS A 2 -17.36 -16.61 -2.98
C LYS A 2 -16.79 -17.62 -1.98
N HIS A 3 -16.85 -18.93 -2.26
CA HIS A 3 -16.39 -20.09 -1.45
C HIS A 3 -15.04 -19.90 -0.72
N ARG A 4 -15.03 -19.08 0.33
CA ARG A 4 -13.85 -18.73 1.12
C ARG A 4 -14.20 -19.00 2.56
N LEU A 5 -13.24 -19.54 3.31
CA LEU A 5 -13.37 -19.71 4.75
C LEU A 5 -13.74 -18.36 5.39
N GLN A 6 -14.83 -18.38 6.15
CA GLN A 6 -15.29 -17.26 6.95
C GLN A 6 -14.96 -17.55 8.40
N TYR A 7 -14.39 -16.56 9.09
CA TYR A 7 -13.95 -16.70 10.48
C TYR A 7 -14.79 -15.79 11.37
N ARG A 8 -15.26 -16.32 12.51
CA ARG A 8 -15.86 -15.54 13.60
C ARG A 8 -14.87 -15.50 14.76
N TYR A 9 -14.67 -14.33 15.33
CA TYR A 9 -13.76 -14.13 16.45
C TYR A 9 -14.52 -13.74 17.70
N HIS A 10 -14.08 -14.22 18.86
CA HIS A 10 -14.60 -13.81 20.17
C HIS A 10 -14.38 -12.30 20.38
N GLU A 11 -15.32 -11.59 20.99
CA GLU A 11 -15.23 -10.13 21.15
C GLU A 11 -13.98 -9.67 21.93
N LEU A 12 -13.59 -10.43 22.95
CA LEU A 12 -12.35 -10.17 23.70
C LEU A 12 -11.12 -10.20 22.78
N TRP A 13 -11.08 -11.10 21.80
CA TRP A 13 -9.97 -11.16 20.84
C TRP A 13 -9.91 -9.91 19.95
N LEU A 14 -11.07 -9.42 19.50
CA LEU A 14 -11.16 -8.18 18.73
C LEU A 14 -10.66 -6.99 19.55
N ARG A 15 -11.07 -6.88 20.83
CA ARG A 15 -10.62 -5.83 21.75
C ARG A 15 -9.10 -5.84 21.93
N VAL A 16 -8.52 -7.01 22.22
CA VAL A 16 -7.06 -7.16 22.37
C VAL A 16 -6.33 -6.78 21.09
N ARG A 17 -6.75 -7.29 19.93
CA ARG A 17 -6.12 -7.00 18.63
C ARG A 17 -6.16 -5.51 18.30
N ASN A 18 -7.30 -4.86 18.56
CA ASN A 18 -7.44 -3.43 18.32
C ASN A 18 -6.50 -2.62 19.21
N ARG A 19 -6.41 -2.93 20.52
CA ARG A 19 -5.47 -2.26 21.43
C ARG A 19 -4.02 -2.42 20.96
N THR A 20 -3.62 -3.63 20.60
CA THR A 20 -2.25 -3.90 20.08
C THR A 20 -1.98 -3.15 18.78
N LYS A 21 -2.97 -3.01 17.88
CA LYS A 21 -2.83 -2.21 16.66
C LYS A 21 -2.49 -0.75 17.00
N PHE A 22 -3.19 -0.13 17.95
CA PHE A 22 -2.94 1.25 18.34
C PHE A 22 -1.54 1.44 18.96
N LEU A 23 -1.09 0.51 19.79
CA LEU A 23 0.27 0.55 20.36
C LEU A 23 1.34 0.51 19.25
N ARG A 24 1.16 -0.34 18.23
CA ARG A 24 2.07 -0.37 17.07
C ARG A 24 2.07 0.93 16.26
N MET A 25 0.96 1.67 16.25
CA MET A 25 0.89 2.96 15.55
C MET A 25 1.74 4.04 16.21
N HIS A 26 1.90 3.99 17.54
CA HIS A 26 2.82 4.88 18.23
C HIS A 26 4.27 4.66 17.78
N HIS A 27 4.74 3.41 17.83
CA HIS A 27 6.09 3.06 17.36
C HIS A 27 6.28 3.33 15.86
N PHE A 28 5.26 3.10 15.04
CA PHE A 28 5.30 3.45 13.62
C PHE A 28 5.46 4.96 13.41
N GLY A 29 4.73 5.78 14.18
CA GLY A 29 4.87 7.24 14.13
C GLY A 29 6.28 7.72 14.48
N GLN A 30 6.92 7.09 15.47
CA GLN A 30 8.32 7.38 15.84
C GLN A 30 9.31 7.00 14.72
N ALA A 31 9.05 5.92 13.98
CA ALA A 31 9.89 5.49 12.86
C ALA A 31 9.63 6.26 11.56
N LEU A 32 8.53 7.00 11.46
CA LEU A 32 8.11 7.64 10.22
C LEU A 32 9.14 8.63 9.64
N PRO A 33 9.83 9.49 10.46
CA PRO A 33 10.86 10.37 9.94
C PRO A 33 12.03 9.64 9.29
N SER A 34 12.51 8.53 9.87
CA SER A 34 13.61 7.76 9.30
C SER A 34 13.21 7.02 8.02
N ILE A 35 11.97 6.50 7.97
CA ILE A 35 11.40 5.91 6.75
C ILE A 35 11.35 6.94 5.63
N ARG A 36 10.81 8.14 5.89
CA ARG A 36 10.72 9.22 4.88
C ARG A 36 12.08 9.64 4.36
N LYS A 37 13.07 9.80 5.26
CA LYS A 37 14.45 10.10 4.88
C LYS A 37 15.01 9.06 3.91
N ARG A 38 14.87 7.77 4.24
CA ARG A 38 15.34 6.68 3.38
C ARG A 38 14.62 6.65 2.03
N VAL A 39 13.31 6.88 2.01
CA VAL A 39 12.53 6.99 0.77
C VAL A 39 13.08 8.10 -0.12
N ASP A 40 13.36 9.28 0.44
CA ASP A 40 13.91 10.40 -0.32
C ASP A 40 15.30 10.10 -0.89
N GLU A 41 16.16 9.45 -0.12
CA GLU A 41 17.49 8.99 -0.56
C GLU A 41 17.38 7.98 -1.72
N ASP A 42 16.55 6.94 -1.56
CA ASP A 42 16.40 5.87 -2.55
C ASP A 42 15.76 6.39 -3.86
N LEU A 43 14.91 7.42 -3.79
CA LEU A 43 14.33 8.07 -4.99
C LEU A 43 15.38 8.78 -5.85
N GLN A 44 16.51 9.20 -5.27
CA GLN A 44 17.61 9.85 -6.00
C GLN A 44 18.54 8.86 -6.71
N LEU A 45 18.39 7.54 -6.49
CA LEU A 45 19.24 6.54 -7.14
C LEU A 45 19.14 6.61 -8.68
N LYS A 46 20.27 6.41 -9.37
CA LYS A 46 20.31 6.35 -10.84
C LYS A 46 19.64 5.07 -11.35
N GLY A 47 18.97 5.16 -12.50
CA GLY A 47 18.24 4.03 -13.09
C GLY A 47 16.98 3.63 -12.31
N TRP A 48 16.66 2.34 -12.34
CA TRP A 48 15.49 1.75 -11.67
C TRP A 48 15.87 0.53 -10.81
N PRO A 49 16.77 0.67 -9.83
CA PRO A 49 17.06 -0.42 -8.90
C PRO A 49 15.82 -0.74 -8.05
N LYS A 50 15.79 -1.95 -7.49
CA LYS A 50 14.69 -2.42 -6.65
C LYS A 50 14.34 -1.44 -5.53
N ASP A 51 15.35 -0.88 -4.86
CA ASP A 51 15.16 0.03 -3.73
C ASP A 51 14.44 1.32 -4.14
N LYS A 52 14.77 1.89 -5.30
CA LYS A 52 14.07 3.05 -5.87
C LYS A 52 12.61 2.74 -6.18
N VAL A 53 12.33 1.56 -6.73
CA VAL A 53 10.95 1.13 -7.02
C VAL A 53 10.15 0.94 -5.72
N LEU A 54 10.77 0.38 -4.68
CA LEU A 54 10.15 0.25 -3.36
C LEU A 54 9.88 1.62 -2.73
N ALA A 55 10.84 2.54 -2.78
CA ALA A 55 10.69 3.90 -2.30
C ALA A 55 9.55 4.64 -3.02
N LEU A 56 9.44 4.49 -4.34
CA LEU A 56 8.32 5.03 -5.12
C LEU A 56 6.97 4.44 -4.68
N ILE A 57 6.89 3.12 -4.45
CA ILE A 57 5.66 2.48 -3.96
C ILE A 57 5.28 3.03 -2.57
N VAL A 58 6.25 3.20 -1.66
CA VAL A 58 6.00 3.74 -0.32
C VAL A 58 5.55 5.20 -0.39
N ARG A 59 6.22 6.03 -1.20
CA ARG A 59 5.84 7.43 -1.43
C ARG A 59 4.41 7.54 -1.98
N LEU A 60 4.07 6.76 -3.00
CA LEU A 60 2.72 6.72 -3.54
C LEU A 60 1.70 6.23 -2.50
N MET A 61 2.04 5.25 -1.66
CA MET A 61 1.16 4.79 -0.58
C MET A 61 0.87 5.89 0.42
N GLU A 62 1.87 6.69 0.79
CA GLU A 62 1.72 7.82 1.70
C GLU A 62 0.84 8.92 1.11
N GLU A 63 1.06 9.30 -0.16
CA GLU A 63 0.34 10.41 -0.79
C GLU A 63 -1.07 10.06 -1.25
N THR A 64 -1.32 8.81 -1.66
CA THR A 64 -2.59 8.41 -2.27
C THR A 64 -3.46 7.53 -1.37
N HIS A 65 -2.88 6.97 -0.30
CA HIS A 65 -3.50 5.96 0.56
C HIS A 65 -4.01 4.70 -0.18
N ILE A 66 -3.56 4.48 -1.42
CA ILE A 66 -3.91 3.29 -2.18
C ILE A 66 -3.32 2.06 -1.47
N ARG A 67 -4.14 1.02 -1.33
CA ARG A 67 -3.71 -0.25 -0.73
C ARG A 67 -2.62 -0.90 -1.58
N ILE A 68 -1.73 -1.67 -0.93
CA ILE A 68 -0.62 -2.36 -1.59
C ILE A 68 -1.07 -3.26 -2.77
N GLY A 69 -2.26 -3.87 -2.68
CA GLY A 69 -2.75 -4.80 -3.69
C GLY A 69 -2.19 -6.22 -3.53
N ASN A 70 -2.82 -7.19 -4.16
CA ASN A 70 -2.36 -8.59 -4.16
C ASN A 70 -2.71 -9.23 -5.51
N GLN A 71 -1.73 -9.88 -6.13
CA GLN A 71 -1.84 -10.42 -7.49
C GLN A 71 -2.95 -11.47 -7.64
N GLN A 72 -3.16 -12.31 -6.63
CA GLN A 72 -4.24 -13.31 -6.62
C GLN A 72 -5.61 -12.64 -6.65
N TYR A 73 -5.79 -11.56 -5.89
CA TYR A 73 -7.03 -10.79 -5.89
C TYR A 73 -7.23 -10.00 -7.17
N ALA A 74 -6.17 -9.42 -7.75
CA ALA A 74 -6.25 -8.72 -9.03
C ALA A 74 -6.71 -9.65 -10.16
N LYS A 75 -6.19 -10.88 -10.23
CA LYS A 75 -6.61 -11.87 -11.24
C LYS A 75 -8.07 -12.29 -11.05
N ARG A 76 -8.48 -12.60 -9.82
CA ARG A 76 -9.79 -13.20 -9.50
C ARG A 76 -10.95 -12.20 -9.38
N ASN A 77 -10.67 -10.99 -8.91
CA ASN A 77 -11.70 -9.99 -8.60
C ASN A 77 -11.64 -8.78 -9.53
N LYS A 78 -10.60 -8.65 -10.38
CA LYS A 78 -10.35 -7.46 -11.20
C LYS A 78 -10.25 -6.17 -10.37
N THR A 79 -9.79 -6.30 -9.13
CA THR A 79 -9.52 -5.18 -8.19
C THR A 79 -8.02 -4.98 -8.02
N TYR A 80 -7.53 -3.75 -8.08
CA TYR A 80 -6.11 -3.43 -8.11
C TYR A 80 -5.65 -2.61 -6.89
N GLY A 81 -4.34 -2.56 -6.69
CA GLY A 81 -3.62 -1.72 -5.72
C GLY A 81 -2.20 -1.45 -6.24
N LEU A 82 -1.35 -0.78 -5.47
CA LEU A 82 -0.05 -0.26 -5.96
C LEU A 82 0.82 -1.30 -6.65
N SER A 83 0.99 -2.48 -6.06
CA SER A 83 1.79 -3.59 -6.62
C SER A 83 1.12 -4.33 -7.79
N THR A 84 -0.13 -4.00 -8.12
CA THR A 84 -0.88 -4.65 -9.20
C THR A 84 -1.42 -3.67 -10.24
N LEU A 85 -1.02 -2.39 -10.17
CA LEU A 85 -1.31 -1.40 -11.20
C LEU A 85 -0.72 -1.84 -12.56
N ARG A 86 -1.32 -1.31 -13.63
CA ARG A 86 -0.92 -1.54 -15.01
C ARG A 86 -0.90 -0.20 -15.73
N ASN A 87 -0.21 -0.09 -16.86
CA ASN A 87 -0.10 1.16 -17.62
C ASN A 87 -1.47 1.79 -17.92
N LYS A 88 -2.49 0.99 -18.22
CA LYS A 88 -3.87 1.47 -18.47
C LYS A 88 -4.56 2.16 -17.28
N HIS A 89 -4.05 1.98 -16.06
CA HIS A 89 -4.59 2.61 -14.85
C HIS A 89 -3.94 3.97 -14.55
N LEU A 90 -2.97 4.40 -15.34
CA LEU A 90 -2.25 5.65 -15.16
C LEU A 90 -2.44 6.54 -16.39
N LYS A 91 -2.91 7.76 -16.17
CA LYS A 91 -2.93 8.82 -17.18
C LYS A 91 -1.92 9.88 -16.76
N THR A 92 -1.01 10.22 -17.65
CA THR A 92 0.00 11.26 -17.44
C THR A 92 -0.39 12.53 -18.18
N SER A 93 -0.17 13.67 -17.55
CA SER A 93 -0.30 15.01 -18.13
C SER A 93 0.83 15.89 -17.59
N LYS A 94 1.11 17.02 -18.24
CA LYS A 94 2.32 17.86 -18.00
C LYS A 94 2.80 17.87 -16.54
N ASN A 95 1.91 18.13 -15.58
CA ASN A 95 2.26 18.19 -14.14
C ASN A 95 1.35 17.33 -13.24
N LYS A 96 0.62 16.35 -13.78
CA LYS A 96 -0.30 15.52 -12.98
C LYS A 96 -0.29 14.07 -13.41
N LEU A 97 -0.36 13.21 -12.42
CA LEU A 97 -0.63 11.78 -12.56
C LEU A 97 -2.05 11.51 -12.08
N LYS A 98 -2.87 10.86 -12.91
CA LYS A 98 -4.20 10.40 -12.53
C LYS A 98 -4.22 8.88 -12.51
N PHE A 99 -4.49 8.32 -11.34
CA PHE A 99 -4.74 6.89 -11.16
C PHE A 99 -6.23 6.62 -11.31
N GLU A 100 -6.60 5.67 -12.18
CA GLU A 100 -7.99 5.29 -12.43
C GLU A 100 -8.09 3.76 -12.54
N PHE A 101 -8.68 3.13 -11.52
CA PHE A 101 -8.79 1.68 -11.42
C PHE A 101 -9.89 1.27 -10.43
N THR A 102 -10.38 0.04 -10.55
CA THR A 102 -11.29 -0.55 -9.57
C THR A 102 -10.51 -1.05 -8.35
N GLY A 103 -10.73 -0.46 -7.18
CA GLY A 103 -10.16 -0.89 -5.89
C GLY A 103 -10.96 -2.00 -5.20
N LYS A 104 -10.52 -2.37 -4.00
CA LYS A 104 -11.32 -3.17 -3.04
C LYS A 104 -12.10 -2.24 -2.12
#